data_AF-A0A381FGT0-F1
#
_entry.id   AF-A0A381FGT0-F1
#
_cell.length_a   1.000
_cell.length_b   1.000
_cell.length_c   1.000
_cell.angle_alpha   90.00
_cell.angle_beta   90.00
_cell.angle_gamma   90.00
#
_symmetry.space_group_name_H-M   'P 1'
#
loop_
_entity.id
_entity.type
_entity.pdbx_description
1 polymer ?
#
loop_
_entity_poly.entity_id
_entity_poly.type
_entity_poly.pdbx_seq_one_letter_code
_entity_poly.pdbx_strand_id
1 'polypeptide(L)'
;MKKKLFGFAVVISCSVFGQKVKIKKDIATVDGKEFVKVFKDPVAEDSFNIISLNGKDLFYLKFNNYNDPKEINYSNKGGFVSYFEVMSADLDTVYFETDLTHCLVGCNITDNFIKMLYGGRILKDDGSIDINRLEILSKKVGFEYSKKRNEMTNATNGTNTVIIQDSRPRNGFNISLGR
;
A
#
# COMPACT_ATOMS: atom_id res chain seq x y z
N MET A 1 -7.41 -33.71 -53.32
CA MET A 1 -6.45 -33.41 -52.22
C MET A 1 -6.20 -31.92 -52.19
N LYS A 2 -6.45 -31.22 -51.07
CA LYS A 2 -5.91 -29.91 -50.64
C LYS A 2 -6.81 -29.35 -49.53
N LYS A 3 -6.68 -29.90 -48.32
CA LYS A 3 -7.20 -29.32 -47.07
C LYS A 3 -6.02 -29.15 -46.13
N LYS A 4 -5.23 -28.07 -46.23
CA LYS A 4 -4.28 -27.63 -45.18
C LYS A 4 -3.86 -26.19 -45.45
N LEU A 5 -4.68 -25.21 -45.05
CA LEU A 5 -4.21 -23.82 -44.95
C LEU A 5 -5.12 -23.01 -44.00
N PHE A 6 -5.30 -23.49 -42.77
CA PHE A 6 -6.07 -22.76 -41.75
C PHE A 6 -5.57 -23.07 -40.34
N GLY A 7 -4.26 -22.94 -40.11
CA GLY A 7 -3.64 -23.33 -38.85
C GLY A 7 -2.37 -22.57 -38.50
N PHE A 8 -2.25 -21.29 -38.88
CA PHE A 8 -1.07 -20.49 -38.56
C PHE A 8 -1.36 -19.08 -38.02
N ALA A 9 -2.64 -18.70 -37.85
CA ALA A 9 -3.01 -17.33 -37.45
C ALA A 9 -3.40 -17.17 -35.96
N VAL A 10 -3.28 -18.21 -35.12
CA VAL A 10 -3.81 -18.19 -33.73
C VAL A 10 -2.71 -18.04 -32.66
N VAL A 11 -1.43 -17.98 -33.02
CA VAL A 11 -0.32 -18.00 -32.02
C VAL A 11 0.23 -16.60 -31.66
N ILE A 12 -0.19 -15.52 -32.35
CA ILE A 12 0.42 -14.18 -32.16
C ILE A 12 -0.31 -13.29 -31.12
N SER A 13 -1.46 -13.70 -30.58
CA SER A 13 -2.29 -12.81 -29.74
C SER A 13 -2.00 -12.81 -28.24
N CYS A 14 -1.01 -13.56 -27.74
CA CYS A 14 -0.72 -13.64 -26.30
C CYS A 14 0.54 -12.91 -25.85
N SER A 15 0.88 -11.78 -26.50
CA SER A 15 1.87 -10.86 -25.93
C SER A 15 1.19 -9.93 -24.91
N VAL A 16 0.75 -10.51 -23.78
CA VAL A 16 0.32 -9.73 -22.61
C VAL A 16 1.58 -9.15 -21.97
N PHE A 17 2.10 -8.08 -22.58
CA PHE A 17 3.15 -7.30 -21.96
C PHE A 17 2.53 -6.55 -20.77
N GLY A 18 2.84 -6.98 -19.55
CA GLY A 18 2.52 -6.22 -18.35
C GLY A 18 3.07 -4.79 -18.47
N GLN A 19 2.32 -3.82 -17.93
CA GLN A 19 2.64 -2.39 -17.99
C GLN A 19 4.12 -2.14 -17.65
N LYS A 20 4.86 -1.54 -18.58
CA LYS A 20 6.31 -1.35 -18.43
C LYS A 20 6.60 0.01 -17.83
N VAL A 21 6.92 0.03 -16.55
CA VAL A 21 7.44 1.22 -15.88
C VAL A 21 8.95 1.27 -16.01
N LYS A 22 9.49 2.44 -16.34
CA LYS A 22 10.93 2.72 -16.27
C LYS A 22 11.14 4.11 -15.72
N ILE A 23 12.13 4.25 -14.84
CA ILE A 23 12.57 5.55 -14.34
C ILE A 23 13.94 5.86 -14.92
N LYS A 24 14.09 7.02 -15.56
CA LYS A 24 15.36 7.49 -16.11
C LYS A 24 15.47 8.99 -15.89
N LYS A 25 16.56 9.44 -15.25
CA LYS A 25 16.78 10.85 -14.90
C LYS A 25 15.56 11.45 -14.20
N ASP A 26 15.09 10.75 -13.17
CA ASP A 26 13.94 11.14 -12.33
C ASP A 26 12.59 11.24 -13.08
N ILE A 27 12.51 10.82 -14.35
CA ILE A 27 11.26 10.76 -15.09
C ILE A 27 10.80 9.30 -15.15
N ALA A 28 9.62 9.05 -14.59
CA ALA A 28 8.91 7.79 -14.75
C ALA A 28 8.17 7.78 -16.09
N THR A 29 8.42 6.74 -16.86
CA THR A 29 7.72 6.44 -18.11
C THR A 29 6.86 5.20 -17.93
N VAL A 30 5.67 5.22 -18.52
CA VAL A 30 4.78 4.08 -18.64
C VAL A 30 4.65 3.75 -20.12
N ASP A 31 5.01 2.53 -20.49
CA ASP A 31 4.97 2.04 -21.88
C ASP A 31 5.71 2.99 -22.85
N GLY A 32 6.79 3.60 -22.36
CA GLY A 32 7.65 4.52 -23.11
C GLY A 32 7.16 5.98 -23.16
N LYS A 33 6.01 6.31 -22.57
CA LYS A 33 5.51 7.68 -22.46
C LYS A 33 5.84 8.27 -21.10
N GLU A 34 6.32 9.51 -21.06
CA GLU A 34 6.53 10.24 -19.82
C GLU A 34 5.22 10.39 -19.05
N PHE A 35 5.28 10.23 -17.73
CA PHE A 35 4.08 10.22 -16.89
C PHE A 35 4.21 11.13 -15.68
N VAL A 36 5.21 10.90 -14.83
CA VAL A 36 5.49 11.73 -13.66
C VAL A 36 6.99 11.83 -13.42
N LYS A 37 7.41 12.78 -12.60
CA LYS A 37 8.75 12.85 -12.05
C LYS A 37 8.77 12.21 -10.66
N VAL A 38 9.84 11.51 -10.35
CA VAL A 38 10.05 10.78 -9.09
C VAL A 38 11.39 11.22 -8.53
N PHE A 39 11.36 11.97 -7.43
CA PHE A 39 12.55 12.47 -6.76
C PHE A 39 12.71 11.78 -5.41
N LYS A 40 13.91 11.26 -5.12
CA LYS A 40 14.23 10.78 -3.78
C LYS A 40 14.29 11.97 -2.82
N ASP A 41 13.68 11.84 -1.66
CA ASP A 41 13.76 12.83 -0.60
C ASP A 41 15.19 12.86 -0.03
N PRO A 42 15.85 14.03 0.03
CA PRO A 42 17.22 14.12 0.56
C PRO A 42 17.29 14.06 2.09
N VAL A 43 16.16 14.26 2.78
CA VAL A 43 16.05 14.28 4.24
C VAL A 43 15.57 12.93 4.78
N ALA A 44 14.61 12.30 4.11
CA ALA A 44 14.02 11.04 4.54
C ALA A 44 14.53 9.84 3.71
N GLU A 45 15.10 8.86 4.38
CA GLU A 45 15.63 7.66 3.73
C GLU A 45 14.53 6.90 2.96
N ASP A 46 14.86 6.52 1.73
CA ASP A 46 14.02 5.78 0.80
C ASP A 46 12.58 6.32 0.65
N SER A 47 12.38 7.60 0.91
CA SER A 47 11.12 8.31 0.67
C SER A 47 11.20 9.13 -0.62
N PHE A 48 10.05 9.42 -1.23
CA PHE A 48 10.01 10.00 -2.58
C PHE A 48 8.93 11.07 -2.74
N ASN A 49 9.27 12.12 -3.48
CA ASN A 49 8.32 13.11 -3.98
C ASN A 49 7.89 12.74 -5.40
N ILE A 50 6.57 12.74 -5.62
CA ILE A 50 5.95 12.45 -6.91
C ILE A 50 5.37 13.75 -7.45
N ILE A 51 5.92 14.19 -8.58
CA ILE A 51 5.65 15.51 -9.15
C ILE A 51 5.12 15.31 -10.57
N SER A 52 4.14 16.11 -10.96
CA SER A 52 3.67 16.12 -12.35
C SER A 52 4.78 16.56 -13.30
N LEU A 53 4.64 16.26 -14.61
CA LEU A 53 5.60 16.73 -15.61
C LEU A 53 5.72 18.27 -15.62
N ASN A 54 4.65 18.96 -15.25
CA ASN A 54 4.55 20.42 -15.16
C ASN A 54 5.11 20.99 -13.85
N GLY A 55 5.62 20.16 -12.93
CA GLY A 55 6.24 20.63 -11.68
C GLY A 55 5.28 20.82 -10.51
N LYS A 56 4.04 20.31 -10.59
CA LYS A 56 3.09 20.34 -9.47
C LYS A 56 3.32 19.13 -8.57
N ASP A 57 3.45 19.33 -7.27
CA ASP A 57 3.53 18.25 -6.30
C ASP A 57 2.21 17.47 -6.24
N LEU A 58 2.31 16.14 -6.26
CA LEU A 58 1.15 15.24 -6.31
C LEU A 58 1.05 14.40 -5.03
N PHE A 59 2.13 13.69 -4.72
CA PHE A 59 2.16 12.76 -3.59
C PHE A 59 3.54 12.76 -2.94
N TYR A 60 3.53 12.43 -1.65
CA TYR A 60 4.73 12.04 -0.93
C TYR A 60 4.64 10.55 -0.58
N LEU A 61 5.67 9.79 -0.91
CA LEU A 61 5.80 8.38 -0.54
C LEU A 61 6.73 8.28 0.65
N LYS A 62 6.16 8.08 1.83
CA LYS A 62 6.92 7.93 3.06
C LYS A 62 7.24 6.46 3.30
N PHE A 63 8.52 6.12 3.31
CA PHE A 63 8.95 4.77 3.64
C PHE A 63 8.75 4.50 5.14
N ASN A 64 8.19 3.34 5.44
CA ASN A 64 8.04 2.85 6.80
C ASN A 64 8.43 1.38 6.86
N ASN A 65 8.95 0.97 8.02
CA ASN A 65 9.25 -0.42 8.30
C ASN A 65 9.01 -0.78 9.77
N TYR A 66 8.90 -2.07 10.03
CA TYR A 66 8.83 -2.66 11.36
C TYR A 66 9.17 -4.16 11.30
N ASN A 67 9.38 -4.79 12.45
CA ASN A 67 9.54 -6.25 12.54
C ASN A 67 8.23 -6.89 13.03
N ASP A 68 7.67 -7.81 12.27
CA ASP A 68 6.55 -8.66 12.64
C ASP A 68 7.02 -10.11 12.82
N PRO A 69 6.94 -10.67 14.04
CA PRO A 69 7.26 -12.07 14.28
C PRO A 69 6.47 -13.06 13.41
N LYS A 70 5.27 -12.69 12.93
CA LYS A 70 4.44 -13.54 12.05
C LYS A 70 4.97 -13.61 10.62
N GLU A 71 5.78 -12.65 10.21
CA GLU A 71 6.37 -12.58 8.87
C GLU A 71 7.76 -13.24 8.81
N ILE A 72 8.23 -13.81 9.94
CA ILE A 72 9.49 -14.56 10.01
C ILE A 72 9.41 -15.81 9.14
N ASN A 73 10.35 -15.93 8.21
CA ASN A 73 10.51 -17.12 7.38
C ASN A 73 11.99 -17.33 7.00
N TYR A 74 12.27 -18.35 6.17
CA TYR A 74 13.64 -18.68 5.76
C TYR A 74 14.40 -17.49 5.14
N SER A 75 13.72 -16.69 4.33
CA SER A 75 14.28 -15.53 3.62
C SER A 75 14.18 -14.23 4.41
N ASN A 76 13.27 -14.14 5.39
CA ASN A 76 13.03 -12.99 6.24
C ASN A 76 13.19 -13.36 7.72
N LYS A 77 14.42 -13.62 8.17
CA LYS A 77 14.68 -14.12 9.53
C LYS A 77 14.32 -13.13 10.64
N GLY A 78 14.31 -11.84 10.33
CA GLY A 78 13.96 -10.77 11.28
C GLY A 78 12.48 -10.41 11.29
N GLY A 79 11.67 -10.98 10.38
CA GLY A 79 10.27 -10.58 10.22
C GLY A 79 10.13 -9.15 9.70
N PHE A 80 11.11 -8.65 8.95
CA PHE A 80 11.12 -7.29 8.44
C PHE A 80 9.96 -7.06 7.47
N VAL A 81 9.15 -6.05 7.75
CA VAL A 81 8.04 -5.59 6.92
C VAL A 81 8.31 -4.15 6.56
N SER A 82 8.18 -3.82 5.28
CA SER A 82 8.41 -2.47 4.76
C SER A 82 7.37 -2.11 3.73
N TYR A 83 6.95 -0.84 3.74
CA TYR A 83 5.85 -0.34 2.91
C TYR A 83 5.95 1.17 2.73
N PHE A 84 5.16 1.72 1.80
CA PHE A 84 4.96 3.16 1.66
C PHE A 84 3.63 3.59 2.25
N GLU A 85 3.65 4.69 3.01
CA GLU A 85 2.46 5.54 3.20
C GLU A 85 2.39 6.49 2.01
N VAL A 86 1.29 6.45 1.26
CA VAL A 86 1.03 7.39 0.16
C VAL A 86 0.28 8.58 0.73
N MET A 87 0.95 9.72 0.76
CA MET A 87 0.47 10.94 1.38
C MET A 87 0.16 12.03 0.36
N SER A 88 -0.67 12.99 0.75
CA SER A 88 -0.81 14.27 0.07
C SER A 88 0.52 15.03 0.06
N ALA A 89 0.67 15.92 -0.92
CA ALA A 89 1.89 16.71 -1.07
C ALA A 89 2.19 17.63 0.14
N ASP A 90 1.16 18.05 0.87
CA ASP A 90 1.28 18.84 2.11
C ASP A 90 1.56 17.98 3.35
N LEU A 91 1.62 16.65 3.21
CA LEU A 91 1.89 15.67 4.28
C LEU A 91 0.80 15.57 5.35
N ASP A 92 -0.36 16.19 5.17
CA ASP A 92 -1.43 16.19 6.17
C ASP A 92 -2.38 14.99 6.06
N THR A 93 -2.43 14.35 4.89
CA THR A 93 -3.36 13.24 4.62
C THR A 93 -2.62 12.02 4.13
N VAL A 94 -2.81 10.88 4.81
CA VAL A 94 -2.43 9.56 4.27
C VAL A 94 -3.62 9.01 3.49
N TYR A 95 -3.43 8.75 2.20
CA TYR A 95 -4.49 8.18 1.35
C TYR A 95 -4.59 6.68 1.49
N PHE A 96 -3.46 5.96 1.46
CA PHE A 96 -3.41 4.50 1.60
C PHE A 96 -1.96 4.06 1.82
N GLU A 97 -1.79 2.77 2.04
CA GLU A 97 -0.50 2.13 2.19
C GLU A 97 -0.26 1.15 1.05
N THR A 98 0.95 1.08 0.51
CA THR A 98 1.29 0.11 -0.54
C THR A 98 2.57 -0.62 -0.22
N ASP A 99 2.61 -1.87 -0.66
CA ASP A 99 3.82 -2.66 -0.64
C ASP A 99 4.92 -2.01 -1.51
N LEU A 100 6.14 -2.40 -1.20
CA LEU A 100 7.27 -2.20 -2.08
C LEU A 100 7.27 -3.37 -3.06
N THR A 101 7.42 -3.13 -4.37
CA THR A 101 7.51 -4.25 -5.30
C THR A 101 8.77 -5.08 -4.99
N HIS A 102 8.58 -6.28 -4.47
CA HIS A 102 9.61 -7.30 -4.34
C HIS A 102 9.89 -7.93 -5.72
N CYS A 103 10.44 -7.16 -6.64
CA CYS A 103 10.93 -7.70 -7.90
C CYS A 103 12.39 -8.09 -7.75
N LEU A 104 12.69 -9.36 -8.01
CA LEU A 104 14.05 -9.90 -8.02
C LEU A 104 14.82 -9.24 -9.16
N VAL A 105 15.64 -8.25 -8.81
CA VAL A 105 16.63 -7.56 -9.66
C VAL A 105 16.04 -6.62 -10.73
N GLY A 106 16.34 -5.31 -10.60
CA GLY A 106 16.20 -4.33 -11.69
C GLY A 106 14.90 -3.53 -11.74
N CYS A 107 13.99 -3.66 -10.77
CA CYS A 107 12.83 -2.79 -10.64
C CYS A 107 13.09 -1.63 -9.68
N ASN A 108 12.41 -0.50 -9.89
CA ASN A 108 12.46 0.62 -8.95
C ASN A 108 11.43 0.41 -7.84
N ILE A 109 11.78 0.83 -6.63
CA ILE A 109 10.94 0.69 -5.43
C ILE A 109 9.57 1.38 -5.59
N THR A 110 9.48 2.40 -6.43
CA THR A 110 8.25 3.15 -6.72
C THR A 110 7.43 2.59 -7.89
N ASP A 111 7.89 1.52 -8.56
CA ASP A 111 7.24 1.01 -9.77
C ASP A 111 5.79 0.59 -9.53
N ASN A 112 5.47 -0.05 -8.39
CA ASN A 112 4.07 -0.41 -8.08
C ASN A 112 3.18 0.82 -8.04
N PHE A 113 3.65 1.83 -7.31
CA PHE A 113 2.90 3.06 -7.12
C PHE A 113 2.61 3.75 -8.46
N ILE A 114 3.61 3.82 -9.35
CA ILE A 114 3.43 4.36 -10.71
C ILE A 114 2.41 3.55 -11.52
N LYS A 115 2.43 2.21 -11.41
CA LYS A 115 1.42 1.34 -12.05
C LYS A 115 0.03 1.60 -11.49
N MET A 116 -0.10 1.77 -10.17
CA MET A 116 -1.39 2.09 -9.53
C MET A 116 -1.93 3.44 -10.01
N LEU A 117 -1.08 4.47 -10.10
CA LEU A 117 -1.48 5.78 -10.59
C LEU A 117 -1.98 5.72 -12.03
N TYR A 118 -1.25 5.04 -12.92
CA TYR A 118 -1.60 4.97 -14.33
C TYR A 118 -2.78 4.02 -14.59
N GLY A 119 -2.74 2.79 -14.05
CA GLY A 119 -3.80 1.79 -14.22
C GLY A 119 -5.09 2.19 -13.52
N GLY A 120 -4.99 2.86 -12.37
CA GLY A 120 -6.11 3.48 -11.67
C GLY A 120 -6.58 4.79 -12.31
N ARG A 121 -5.85 5.31 -13.31
CA ARG A 121 -6.10 6.57 -13.99
C ARG A 121 -6.32 7.73 -13.00
N ILE A 122 -5.45 7.78 -12.00
CA ILE A 122 -5.47 8.72 -10.89
C ILE A 122 -5.06 10.12 -11.34
N LEU A 123 -4.22 10.22 -12.37
CA LEU A 123 -3.85 11.49 -12.98
C LEU A 123 -4.69 11.74 -14.22
N LYS A 124 -5.16 12.97 -14.37
CA LYS A 124 -5.81 13.48 -15.58
C LYS A 124 -4.75 13.93 -16.59
N ASP A 125 -5.20 14.20 -17.81
CA ASP A 125 -4.32 14.65 -18.91
C ASP A 125 -3.63 15.99 -18.61
N ASP A 126 -4.21 16.84 -17.77
CA ASP A 126 -3.61 18.10 -17.31
C ASP A 126 -2.58 17.93 -16.18
N GLY A 127 -2.33 16.69 -15.75
CA GLY A 127 -1.43 16.36 -14.65
C GLY A 127 -2.01 16.60 -13.26
N SER A 128 -3.29 16.94 -13.14
CA SER A 128 -3.98 17.02 -11.85
C SER A 128 -4.49 15.65 -11.38
N ILE A 129 -4.75 15.53 -10.08
CA ILE A 129 -5.29 14.32 -9.47
C ILE A 129 -6.81 14.25 -9.69
N ASP A 130 -7.30 13.10 -10.14
CA ASP A 130 -8.70 12.71 -10.09
C ASP A 130 -9.03 12.18 -8.68
N ILE A 131 -9.52 13.07 -7.83
CA ILE A 131 -9.81 12.78 -6.42
C ILE A 131 -10.82 11.63 -6.25
N ASN A 132 -11.81 11.51 -7.13
CA ASN A 132 -12.80 10.43 -7.04
C ASN A 132 -12.13 9.06 -7.26
N ARG A 133 -11.22 8.98 -8.22
CA ARG A 133 -10.47 7.74 -8.48
C ARG A 133 -9.45 7.45 -7.39
N LEU A 134 -8.80 8.49 -6.86
CA LEU A 134 -7.91 8.35 -5.71
C LEU A 134 -8.66 7.82 -4.49
N GLU A 135 -9.86 8.31 -4.21
CA GLU A 135 -10.69 7.83 -3.11
C GLU A 135 -11.10 6.36 -3.30
N ILE A 136 -11.47 5.96 -4.52
CA ILE A 136 -11.77 4.56 -4.84
C ILE A 136 -10.53 3.68 -4.63
N LEU A 137 -9.35 4.13 -5.08
CA LEU A 137 -8.10 3.41 -4.89
C LEU A 137 -7.77 3.28 -3.39
N SER A 138 -7.86 4.39 -2.66
CA SER A 138 -7.65 4.46 -1.22
C SER A 138 -8.51 3.45 -0.47
N LYS A 139 -9.81 3.39 -0.78
CA LYS A 139 -10.73 2.42 -0.16
C LYS A 139 -10.42 0.96 -0.50
N LYS A 140 -9.92 0.69 -1.71
CA LYS A 140 -9.60 -0.67 -2.17
C LYS A 140 -8.31 -1.21 -1.54
N VAL A 141 -7.30 -0.35 -1.41
CA VAL A 141 -5.99 -0.73 -0.91
C VAL A 141 -5.94 -0.62 0.61
N GLY A 142 -6.44 0.48 1.15
CA GLY A 142 -6.58 0.71 2.58
C GLY A 142 -5.25 0.87 3.31
N PHE A 143 -5.25 0.45 4.58
CA PHE A 143 -4.20 0.70 5.57
C PHE A 143 -3.83 -0.60 6.30
N GLU A 144 -3.54 -1.66 5.53
CA GLU A 144 -3.27 -2.99 6.07
C GLU A 144 -2.04 -3.03 6.99
N TYR A 145 -0.98 -2.29 6.66
CA TYR A 145 0.28 -2.32 7.41
C TYR A 145 0.15 -1.63 8.75
N SER A 146 -0.47 -0.45 8.80
CA SER A 146 -0.79 0.22 10.06
C SER A 146 -1.72 -0.62 10.92
N LYS A 147 -2.70 -1.31 10.32
CA LYS A 147 -3.60 -2.20 11.05
C LYS A 147 -2.82 -3.36 11.70
N LYS A 148 -1.99 -4.08 10.95
CA LYS A 148 -1.13 -5.16 11.47
C LYS A 148 -0.22 -4.65 12.58
N ARG A 149 0.41 -3.48 12.39
CA ARG A 149 1.26 -2.85 13.40
C ARG A 149 0.51 -2.56 14.70
N ASN A 150 -0.70 -2.00 14.61
CA ASN A 150 -1.51 -1.70 15.80
C ASN A 150 -1.96 -2.97 16.54
N GLU A 151 -2.29 -4.04 15.80
CA GLU A 151 -2.62 -5.33 16.40
C GLU A 151 -1.46 -5.92 17.21
N MET A 152 -0.21 -5.74 16.78
CA MET A 152 0.97 -6.18 17.55
C MET A 152 1.15 -5.39 18.86
N THR A 153 1.00 -4.06 18.81
CA THR A 153 1.10 -3.22 20.00
C THR A 153 0.02 -3.60 21.01
N ASN A 154 -1.20 -3.85 20.54
CA ASN A 154 -2.32 -4.27 21.41
C ASN A 154 -2.20 -5.71 21.90
N ALA A 155 -1.58 -6.62 21.14
CA ALA A 155 -1.31 -7.99 21.59
C ALA A 155 -0.24 -8.05 22.70
N THR A 156 0.69 -7.09 22.71
CA THR A 156 1.73 -6.98 23.74
C THR A 156 1.18 -6.41 25.04
N ASN A 157 0.20 -5.50 24.93
CA ASN A 157 -0.66 -5.08 26.04
C ASN A 157 -1.78 -6.10 26.24
N GLY A 158 -1.41 -7.32 26.64
CA GLY A 158 -2.38 -8.29 27.14
C GLY A 158 -3.34 -7.56 28.07
N THR A 159 -4.62 -7.61 27.75
CA THR A 159 -5.68 -7.21 28.65
C THR A 159 -5.51 -8.04 29.92
N ASN A 160 -4.74 -7.49 30.86
CA ASN A 160 -4.93 -7.74 32.27
C ASN A 160 -6.33 -7.22 32.55
N THR A 161 -7.33 -8.06 32.30
CA THR A 161 -8.63 -7.91 32.93
C THR A 161 -8.34 -8.08 34.41
N VAL A 162 -8.04 -6.98 35.09
CA VAL A 162 -8.12 -6.94 36.54
C VAL A 162 -9.59 -7.15 36.83
N ILE A 163 -9.98 -8.39 37.12
CA ILE A 163 -11.25 -8.66 37.77
C ILE A 163 -11.08 -8.03 39.16
N ILE A 164 -11.50 -6.78 39.29
CA ILE A 164 -11.77 -6.21 40.60
C ILE A 164 -12.99 -7.00 41.08
N GLN A 165 -12.75 -8.07 41.84
CA GLN A 165 -13.79 -8.61 42.69
C GLN A 165 -14.11 -7.49 43.69
N ASP A 166 -15.17 -6.75 43.40
CA ASP A 166 -15.71 -5.75 44.30
C ASP A 166 -16.20 -6.52 45.54
N SER A 167 -15.33 -6.67 46.53
CA SER A 167 -15.61 -7.31 47.82
C SER A 167 -16.47 -6.40 48.70
N ARG A 168 -17.47 -5.75 48.11
CA ARG A 168 -18.49 -5.03 48.88
C ARG A 168 -19.49 -6.07 49.35
N PRO A 169 -19.73 -6.20 50.67
CA PRO A 169 -20.79 -7.06 51.16
C PRO A 169 -22.11 -6.59 50.57
N ARG A 170 -22.78 -7.47 49.82
CA ARG A 170 -24.19 -7.27 49.44
C ARG A 170 -25.00 -7.32 50.73
N ASN A 171 -25.39 -6.16 51.26
CA ASN A 171 -26.44 -6.07 52.26
C ASN A 171 -27.77 -6.45 51.59
N GLY A 172 -28.02 -7.76 51.50
CA GLY A 172 -29.31 -8.32 51.12
C GLY A 172 -30.23 -8.33 52.34
N PHE A 173 -31.34 -7.59 52.26
CA PHE A 173 -32.46 -7.76 53.17
C PHE A 173 -33.24 -9.00 52.75
N ASN A 174 -33.35 -10.00 53.63
CA ASN A 174 -34.07 -11.25 53.37
C ASN A 174 -35.51 -11.10 53.90
N ILE A 175 -36.50 -10.96 53.02
CA ILE A 175 -37.92 -11.01 53.42
C ILE A 175 -38.45 -12.40 53.09
N SER A 176 -38.67 -13.20 54.13
CA SER A 176 -39.43 -14.45 54.06
C SER A 176 -40.92 -14.13 54.22
N LEU A 177 -41.70 -14.22 53.15
CA LEU A 177 -43.15 -14.28 53.25
C LEU A 177 -43.56 -15.75 53.38
N GLY A 178 -43.93 -16.14 54.60
CA GLY A 178 -44.53 -17.43 54.89
C GLY A 178 -46.00 -17.27 55.29
N ARG A 179 -46.91 -17.62 54.39
CA ARG A 179 -48.09 -18.49 54.61
C ARG A 179 -48.85 -18.70 53.31
#